data_AF-A0A315TNC9-F1
#
_entry.id   AF-A0A315TNC9-F1
#
_cell.length_a   1.000
_cell.length_b   1.000
_cell.length_c   1.000
_cell.angle_alpha   90.00
_cell.angle_beta   90.00
_cell.angle_gamma   90.00
#
_symmetry.space_group_name_H-M   'P 1'
#
loop_
_entity.id
_entity.type
_entity.pdbx_description
1 polymer ?
#
loop_
_entity_poly.entity_id
_entity_poly.type
_entity_poly.pdbx_seq_one_letter_code
_entity_poly.pdbx_strand_id
1 'polypeptide(L)'
;MKPKGLLLRTAVIVPILFLGLILSIVLLVGPTPAVADCGPAVSVVIDGSAKVERYTQEQLKNAAAIMGAGKALNLSVKGQMISVMVALGESGLRVLDTGDGAGPDSRGLFQQRDNGAWGSYADRMDPTRSATNFIKALQGVPGWELLEPTLAGNKVQRNADPYHYQKYWPEAVKLVQGLSNSKFSLQGSGCAIPGQSDVGDDYPWKNSPTWSQAGANTASTSPLGMYYRECVDFALWRVNQQMGSTSAPFKYLNSTFRPDRQGLGSALTWRAGWDAKGWPTGSTPRVGAVVWYAPGAGGADPNFGHVAVVKEVKDNGTYVEEGYNGNPAPADHSYYTRTVANTVPSAFLYLPTQEEKK
;
A
#
# COMPACT_ATOMS: atom_id res chain seq x y z
N MET A 1 -23.43 -30.30 -85.77
CA MET A 1 -23.61 -30.91 -84.43
C MET A 1 -22.87 -30.09 -83.39
N LYS A 2 -23.56 -29.56 -82.37
CA LYS A 2 -23.00 -29.25 -81.03
C LYS A 2 -22.71 -30.61 -80.32
N PRO A 3 -21.88 -30.76 -79.25
CA PRO A 3 -21.73 -29.80 -78.14
C PRO A 3 -20.36 -29.69 -77.40
N LYS A 4 -20.23 -28.56 -76.68
CA LYS A 4 -19.80 -28.33 -75.27
C LYS A 4 -18.41 -28.80 -74.76
N GLY A 5 -17.72 -27.83 -74.15
CA GLY A 5 -16.72 -28.04 -73.09
C GLY A 5 -16.19 -26.72 -72.50
N LEU A 6 -17.03 -26.03 -71.73
CA LEU A 6 -16.69 -24.87 -70.89
C LEU A 6 -15.83 -25.32 -69.70
N LEU A 7 -14.70 -24.65 -69.44
CA LEU A 7 -14.00 -24.54 -68.13
C LEU A 7 -12.98 -23.39 -68.26
N LEU A 8 -13.34 -22.14 -67.92
CA LEU A 8 -13.23 -21.57 -66.57
C LEU A 8 -11.81 -21.69 -65.97
N ARG A 9 -10.96 -20.67 -66.19
CA ARG A 9 -9.97 -20.24 -65.19
C ARG A 9 -9.89 -18.72 -65.15
N THR A 10 -10.78 -18.18 -64.35
CA THR A 10 -10.71 -16.89 -63.68
C THR A 10 -9.42 -16.73 -62.88
N ALA A 11 -8.83 -15.55 -62.99
CA ALA A 11 -8.12 -14.79 -61.94
C ALA A 11 -7.08 -15.52 -61.05
N VAL A 12 -5.82 -15.54 -61.50
CA VAL A 12 -4.65 -15.68 -60.61
C VAL A 12 -4.00 -14.29 -60.40
N ILE A 13 -4.81 -13.28 -60.05
CA ILE A 13 -4.31 -11.92 -59.74
C ILE A 13 -4.71 -11.47 -58.32
N VAL A 14 -5.45 -12.29 -57.57
CA VAL A 14 -5.83 -11.97 -56.18
C VAL A 14 -4.79 -12.31 -55.10
N PRO A 15 -3.85 -13.28 -55.23
CA PRO A 15 -2.96 -13.60 -54.11
C PRO A 15 -1.81 -12.60 -53.93
N ILE A 16 -1.37 -11.92 -55.00
CA ILE A 16 -0.13 -11.11 -54.98
C ILE A 16 -0.39 -9.72 -54.38
N LEU A 17 -1.56 -9.13 -54.61
CA LEU A 17 -1.95 -7.86 -54.00
C LEU A 17 -2.22 -7.98 -52.49
N PHE A 18 -2.73 -9.12 -52.03
CA PHE A 18 -2.92 -9.36 -50.58
C PHE A 18 -1.60 -9.62 -49.86
N LEU A 19 -0.65 -10.34 -50.47
CA LEU A 19 0.64 -10.59 -49.84
C LEU A 19 1.51 -9.31 -49.77
N GLY A 20 1.43 -8.45 -50.79
CA GLY A 20 2.12 -7.15 -50.80
C GLY A 20 1.56 -6.15 -49.79
N LEU A 21 0.24 -6.14 -49.55
CA LEU A 21 -0.38 -5.27 -48.54
C LEU A 21 -0.06 -5.76 -47.11
N ILE A 22 0.02 -7.08 -46.90
CA ILE A 22 0.39 -7.66 -45.60
C ILE A 22 1.87 -7.41 -45.28
N LEU A 23 2.78 -7.47 -46.27
CA LEU A 23 4.21 -7.18 -46.05
C LEU A 23 4.49 -5.69 -45.78
N SER A 24 3.69 -4.77 -46.35
CA SER A 24 3.84 -3.33 -46.11
C SER A 24 3.36 -2.88 -44.72
N ILE A 25 2.39 -3.60 -44.14
CA ILE A 25 1.91 -3.32 -42.77
C ILE A 25 2.91 -3.84 -41.71
N VAL A 26 3.67 -4.91 -42.01
CA VAL A 26 4.68 -5.47 -41.10
C VAL A 26 5.95 -4.60 -41.03
N LEU A 27 6.30 -3.86 -42.09
CA LEU A 27 7.51 -3.02 -42.13
C LEU A 27 7.32 -1.59 -41.58
N LEU A 28 6.09 -1.17 -41.27
CA LEU A 28 5.78 0.07 -40.52
C LEU A 28 5.69 -0.14 -39.00
N VAL A 29 5.84 -1.40 -38.54
CA VAL A 29 5.95 -1.78 -37.13
C VAL A 29 7.35 -2.35 -36.89
N GLY A 30 8.36 -1.49 -36.99
CA GLY A 30 9.69 -1.81 -36.50
C GLY A 30 9.64 -2.12 -35.00
N PRO A 31 10.57 -2.94 -34.46
CA PRO A 31 10.64 -3.16 -33.02
C PRO A 31 10.79 -1.81 -32.34
N THR A 32 9.82 -1.46 -31.50
CA THR A 32 9.98 -0.37 -30.56
C THR A 32 11.29 -0.62 -29.81
N PRO A 33 12.17 0.38 -29.60
CA PRO A 33 13.21 0.22 -28.60
C PRO A 33 12.50 -0.23 -27.33
N ALA A 34 12.97 -1.32 -26.72
CA ALA A 34 12.43 -1.83 -25.48
C ALA A 34 12.26 -0.62 -24.55
N VAL A 35 10.99 -0.28 -24.27
CA VAL A 35 10.68 0.61 -23.16
C VAL A 35 11.40 -0.04 -22.01
N ALA A 36 12.36 0.66 -21.38
CA ALA A 36 12.98 0.18 -20.17
C ALA A 36 11.84 -0.22 -19.25
N ASP A 37 11.67 -1.53 -19.08
CA ASP A 37 10.61 -2.09 -18.27
C ASP A 37 10.99 -1.76 -16.83
N CYS A 38 10.56 -0.58 -16.39
CA CYS A 38 10.54 -0.18 -14.99
C CYS A 38 9.34 -0.83 -14.28
N GLY A 39 8.86 -1.98 -14.76
CA GLY A 39 8.17 -2.94 -13.92
C GLY A 39 9.11 -3.32 -12.75
N PRO A 40 8.61 -3.42 -11.52
CA PRO A 40 9.44 -3.80 -10.40
C PRO A 40 9.77 -5.29 -10.52
N ALA A 41 10.77 -5.63 -11.33
CA ALA A 41 11.54 -6.85 -11.15
C ALA A 41 12.43 -6.64 -9.91
N VAL A 42 11.79 -6.62 -8.73
CA VAL A 42 12.52 -6.49 -7.46
C VAL A 42 13.29 -7.79 -7.24
N SER A 43 14.54 -7.79 -7.66
CA SER A 43 15.53 -8.78 -7.28
C SER A 43 15.96 -8.47 -5.85
N VAL A 44 15.45 -9.23 -4.89
CA VAL A 44 15.64 -9.02 -3.46
C VAL A 44 16.70 -10.03 -2.98
N VAL A 45 17.99 -9.65 -2.95
CA VAL A 45 19.08 -10.44 -2.30
C VAL A 45 19.06 -10.30 -0.78
N ILE A 46 18.39 -11.19 -0.04
CA ILE A 46 18.10 -11.03 1.40
C ILE A 46 19.41 -10.90 2.19
N ASP A 47 19.68 -9.70 2.73
CA ASP A 47 20.79 -9.52 3.65
C ASP A 47 20.31 -9.73 5.08
N GLY A 48 20.66 -10.89 5.64
CA GLY A 48 20.38 -11.21 7.04
C GLY A 48 21.20 -10.37 8.04
N SER A 49 22.01 -9.40 7.60
CA SER A 49 22.86 -8.56 8.46
C SER A 49 22.20 -7.25 8.96
N ALA A 50 20.96 -6.97 8.54
CA ALA A 50 20.19 -5.82 9.01
C ALA A 50 20.19 -5.75 10.55
N LYS A 51 20.46 -4.58 11.13
CA LYS A 51 20.32 -4.37 12.58
C LYS A 51 18.95 -3.76 12.86
N VAL A 52 18.01 -4.58 13.30
CA VAL A 52 16.80 -4.12 13.98
C VAL A 52 17.08 -4.25 15.47
N GLU A 53 17.09 -3.14 16.20
CA GLU A 53 17.35 -3.16 17.65
C GLU A 53 16.42 -4.20 18.32
N ARG A 54 16.99 -5.01 19.24
CA ARG A 54 16.33 -6.11 19.98
C ARG A 54 16.17 -7.47 19.28
N TYR A 55 16.52 -7.62 17.99
CA TYR A 55 16.48 -8.92 17.30
C TYR A 55 17.86 -9.46 16.95
N THR A 56 18.05 -10.76 17.13
CA THR A 56 19.27 -11.43 16.67
C THR A 56 19.28 -11.55 15.15
N GLN A 57 20.47 -11.70 14.58
CA GLN A 57 20.65 -11.94 13.15
C GLN A 57 19.83 -13.16 12.65
N GLU A 58 19.73 -14.19 13.49
CA GLU A 58 18.96 -15.40 13.18
C GLU A 58 17.45 -15.12 13.13
N GLN A 59 16.91 -14.35 14.09
CA GLN A 59 15.50 -13.96 14.09
C GLN A 59 15.15 -13.12 12.85
N LEU A 60 16.07 -12.26 12.42
CA LEU A 60 15.91 -11.45 11.21
C LEU A 60 15.98 -12.28 9.93
N LYS A 61 16.88 -13.28 9.86
CA LYS A 61 16.90 -14.26 8.77
C LYS A 61 15.58 -15.04 8.70
N ASN A 62 15.03 -15.46 9.84
CA ASN A 62 13.76 -16.17 9.90
C ASN A 62 12.59 -15.28 9.47
N ALA A 63 12.52 -14.02 9.92
CA ALA A 63 11.52 -13.07 9.45
C ALA A 63 11.63 -12.82 7.94
N ALA A 64 12.84 -12.73 7.41
CA ALA A 64 13.05 -12.59 5.97
C ALA A 64 12.66 -13.85 5.19
N ALA A 65 12.85 -15.04 5.75
CA ALA A 65 12.36 -16.30 5.17
C ALA A 65 10.82 -16.33 5.08
N ILE A 66 10.12 -15.83 6.11
CA ILE A 66 8.66 -15.67 6.10
C ILE A 66 8.23 -14.70 4.98
N MET A 67 8.88 -13.54 4.87
CA MET A 67 8.58 -12.57 3.81
C MET A 67 8.88 -13.12 2.41
N GLY A 68 9.98 -13.87 2.26
CA GLY A 68 10.35 -14.54 1.02
C GLY A 68 9.31 -15.58 0.58
N ALA A 69 8.84 -16.42 1.51
CA ALA A 69 7.76 -17.37 1.26
C ALA A 69 6.45 -16.66 0.89
N GLY A 70 6.10 -15.57 1.60
CA GLY A 70 4.93 -14.76 1.28
C GLY A 70 4.99 -14.18 -0.13
N LYS A 71 6.14 -13.62 -0.52
CA LYS A 71 6.36 -13.14 -1.89
C LYS A 71 6.20 -14.26 -2.93
N ALA A 72 6.78 -15.44 -2.67
CA ALA A 72 6.69 -16.58 -3.59
C ALA A 72 5.24 -17.08 -3.78
N LEU A 73 4.36 -16.83 -2.80
CA LEU A 73 2.94 -17.18 -2.83
C LEU A 73 2.02 -15.99 -3.20
N ASN A 74 2.58 -14.88 -3.70
CA ASN A 74 1.84 -13.64 -4.00
C ASN A 74 1.00 -13.13 -2.82
N LEU A 75 1.51 -13.28 -1.60
CA LEU A 75 0.87 -12.79 -0.40
C LEU A 75 1.08 -11.29 -0.27
N SER A 76 0.00 -10.54 -0.03
CA SER A 76 0.06 -9.10 0.23
C SER A 76 0.98 -8.77 1.41
N VAL A 77 1.46 -7.53 1.46
CA VAL A 77 2.31 -7.05 2.57
C VAL A 77 1.60 -7.22 3.92
N LYS A 78 0.27 -7.02 3.97
CA LYS A 78 -0.55 -7.30 5.18
C LYS A 78 -0.46 -8.76 5.59
N GLY A 79 -0.53 -9.71 4.65
CA GLY A 79 -0.38 -11.13 4.94
C GLY A 79 1.02 -11.51 5.39
N GLN A 80 2.05 -10.86 4.85
CA GLN A 80 3.43 -11.04 5.31
C GLN A 80 3.61 -10.54 6.75
N MET A 81 3.03 -9.38 7.09
CA MET A 81 2.99 -8.86 8.46
C MET A 81 2.22 -9.78 9.40
N ILE A 82 1.08 -10.35 8.99
CA ILE A 82 0.33 -11.33 9.78
C ILE A 82 1.19 -12.57 10.06
N SER A 83 1.92 -13.04 9.05
CA SER A 83 2.80 -14.21 9.19
C SER A 83 3.96 -13.94 10.15
N VAL A 84 4.59 -12.76 10.09
CA VAL A 84 5.64 -12.36 11.04
C VAL A 84 5.06 -12.18 12.45
N MET A 85 3.85 -11.61 12.59
CA MET A 85 3.16 -11.44 13.87
C MET A 85 2.88 -12.78 14.55
N VAL A 86 2.41 -13.78 13.79
CA VAL A 86 2.16 -15.11 14.34
C VAL A 86 3.48 -15.77 14.74
N ALA A 87 4.51 -15.76 13.90
CA ALA A 87 5.80 -16.34 14.25
C ALA A 87 6.47 -15.66 15.47
N LEU A 88 6.26 -14.35 15.65
CA LEU A 88 6.65 -13.65 16.88
C LEU A 88 5.92 -14.18 18.11
N GLY A 89 4.61 -14.42 18.00
CA GLY A 89 3.82 -14.93 19.12
C GLY A 89 4.10 -16.37 19.50
N GLU A 90 4.38 -17.21 18.50
CA GLU A 90 4.62 -18.64 18.69
C GLU A 90 6.04 -18.95 19.20
N SER A 91 7.04 -18.24 18.69
CA SER A 91 8.44 -18.59 18.93
C SER A 91 9.37 -17.40 19.16
N GLY A 92 8.84 -16.19 19.04
CA GLY A 92 9.67 -14.99 18.95
C GLY A 92 10.61 -15.04 17.74
N LEU A 93 10.17 -15.60 16.60
CA LEU A 93 10.97 -15.79 15.37
C LEU A 93 12.15 -16.77 15.49
N ARG A 94 12.04 -17.79 16.35
CA ARG A 94 13.06 -18.84 16.51
C ARG A 94 12.54 -20.18 16.02
N VAL A 95 13.41 -20.97 15.40
CA VAL A 95 13.06 -22.36 15.07
C VAL A 95 13.21 -23.19 16.33
N LEU A 96 12.10 -23.57 16.96
CA LEU A 96 12.12 -24.36 18.20
C LEU A 96 11.92 -25.85 17.90
N ASP A 97 12.77 -26.70 18.47
CA ASP A 97 12.64 -28.16 18.42
C ASP A 97 11.83 -28.73 19.60
N THR A 98 11.05 -27.87 20.25
CA THR A 98 10.22 -28.25 21.40
C THR A 98 8.93 -27.48 21.33
N GLY A 99 7.85 -28.13 21.73
CA GLY A 99 6.56 -27.49 21.96
C GLY A 99 6.28 -27.26 23.44
N ASP A 100 5.11 -26.71 23.75
CA ASP A 100 4.66 -26.43 25.11
C ASP A 100 3.74 -27.54 25.65
N GLY A 101 3.14 -27.31 26.82
CA GLY A 101 2.21 -28.27 27.44
C GLY A 101 0.95 -28.54 26.62
N ALA A 102 0.50 -27.57 25.81
CA ALA A 102 -0.69 -27.73 24.96
C ALA A 102 -0.36 -28.47 23.65
N GLY A 103 0.87 -28.32 23.13
CA GLY A 103 1.36 -29.02 21.95
C GLY A 103 2.80 -29.51 22.08
N PRO A 104 3.08 -30.61 22.80
CA PRO A 104 4.46 -31.07 23.05
C PRO A 104 5.24 -31.47 21.77
N ASP A 105 4.52 -31.86 20.73
CA ASP A 105 4.98 -32.23 19.38
C ASP A 105 5.06 -31.03 18.41
N SER A 106 4.67 -29.82 18.84
CA SER A 106 4.78 -28.61 18.02
C SER A 106 6.22 -28.23 17.74
N ARG A 107 6.50 -27.76 16.52
CA ARG A 107 7.87 -27.46 16.05
C ARG A 107 7.92 -26.18 15.21
N GLY A 108 9.10 -25.57 15.15
CA GLY A 108 9.43 -24.50 14.21
C GLY A 108 8.86 -23.12 14.56
N LEU A 109 8.94 -22.23 13.57
CA LEU A 109 8.61 -20.80 13.72
C LEU A 109 7.18 -20.54 14.17
N PHE A 110 6.25 -21.40 13.72
CA PHE A 110 4.82 -21.27 13.94
C PHE A 110 4.26 -22.32 14.91
N GLN A 111 5.14 -23.06 15.62
CA GLN A 111 4.74 -24.12 16.56
C GLN A 111 3.73 -25.11 15.95
N GLN A 112 4.06 -25.60 14.75
CA GLN A 112 3.19 -26.46 13.96
C GLN A 112 3.18 -27.90 14.52
N ARG A 113 1.96 -28.42 14.76
CA ARG A 113 1.67 -29.77 15.28
C ARG A 113 2.05 -30.89 14.30
N ASP A 114 2.35 -32.08 14.80
CA ASP A 114 2.56 -33.29 13.99
C ASP A 114 1.24 -34.02 13.72
N ASN A 115 0.35 -33.38 12.95
CA ASN A 115 -1.00 -33.88 12.66
C ASN A 115 -1.26 -34.09 11.16
N GLY A 116 -0.22 -34.06 10.34
CA GLY A 116 -0.29 -34.18 8.88
C GLY A 116 -0.68 -32.89 8.14
N ALA A 117 -1.15 -31.85 8.81
CA ALA A 117 -1.56 -30.60 8.16
C ALA A 117 -0.38 -29.67 7.81
N TRP A 118 0.77 -29.86 8.46
CA TRP A 118 1.90 -28.93 8.42
C TRP A 118 3.16 -29.49 7.76
N GLY A 119 3.05 -30.64 7.10
CA GLY A 119 4.18 -31.34 6.48
C GLY A 119 4.99 -32.20 7.45
N SER A 120 6.15 -32.67 6.99
CA SER A 120 7.05 -33.51 7.77
C SER A 120 7.73 -32.73 8.90
N TYR A 121 8.39 -33.44 9.83
CA TYR A 121 9.26 -32.81 10.82
C TYR A 121 10.30 -31.86 10.18
N ALA A 122 10.94 -32.29 9.09
CA ALA A 122 11.91 -31.47 8.37
C ALA A 122 11.29 -30.19 7.77
N ASP A 123 10.03 -30.25 7.31
CA ASP A 123 9.34 -29.08 6.78
C ASP A 123 9.00 -28.07 7.88
N ARG A 124 8.58 -28.56 9.05
CA ARG A 124 8.26 -27.72 10.22
C ARG A 124 9.51 -27.05 10.80
N MET A 125 10.67 -27.71 10.72
CA MET A 125 11.95 -27.16 11.19
C MET A 125 12.62 -26.22 10.18
N ASP A 126 12.21 -26.23 8.90
CA ASP A 126 12.73 -25.28 7.91
C ASP A 126 11.94 -23.95 7.94
N PRO A 127 12.60 -22.80 8.15
CA PRO A 127 11.94 -21.48 8.18
C PRO A 127 11.07 -21.16 6.96
N THR A 128 11.53 -21.53 5.75
CA THR A 128 10.83 -21.18 4.51
C THR A 128 9.65 -22.10 4.27
N ARG A 129 9.81 -23.41 4.50
CA ARG A 129 8.74 -24.40 4.33
C ARG A 129 7.66 -24.26 5.40
N SER A 130 8.03 -24.09 6.67
CA SER A 130 7.06 -23.84 7.74
C SER A 130 6.24 -22.57 7.49
N ALA A 131 6.87 -21.48 7.01
CA ALA A 131 6.19 -20.26 6.59
C ALA A 131 5.28 -20.47 5.38
N THR A 132 5.74 -21.22 4.37
CA THR A 132 4.94 -21.56 3.19
C THR A 132 3.68 -22.32 3.58
N ASN A 133 3.78 -23.27 4.52
CA ASN A 133 2.62 -24.03 5.00
C ASN A 133 1.65 -23.14 5.80
N PHE A 134 2.16 -22.27 6.68
CA PHE A 134 1.34 -21.28 7.37
C PHE A 134 0.60 -20.36 6.41
N ILE A 135 1.29 -19.80 5.42
CA ILE A 135 0.72 -18.85 4.45
C ILE A 135 -0.36 -19.51 3.60
N LYS A 136 -0.16 -20.76 3.16
CA LYS A 136 -1.21 -21.53 2.46
C LYS A 136 -2.44 -21.70 3.32
N ALA A 137 -2.27 -21.99 4.61
CA ALA A 137 -3.38 -22.11 5.55
C ALA A 137 -4.09 -20.75 5.76
N LEU A 138 -3.34 -19.65 5.85
CA LEU A 138 -3.87 -18.28 5.94
C LEU A 138 -4.71 -17.92 4.71
N GLN A 139 -4.19 -18.16 3.50
CA GLN A 139 -4.93 -17.92 2.25
C GLN A 139 -6.19 -18.79 2.12
N GLY A 140 -6.23 -19.94 2.81
CA GLY A 140 -7.41 -20.80 2.91
C GLY A 140 -8.50 -20.29 3.86
N VAL A 141 -8.23 -19.27 4.68
CA VAL A 141 -9.22 -18.67 5.59
C VAL A 141 -10.09 -17.67 4.80
N PRO A 142 -11.41 -17.87 4.67
CA PRO A 142 -12.26 -16.97 3.91
C PRO A 142 -12.24 -15.54 4.45
N GLY A 143 -11.90 -14.57 3.59
CA GLY A 143 -11.90 -13.15 3.92
C GLY A 143 -10.84 -12.74 4.94
N TRP A 144 -9.77 -13.51 5.12
CA TRP A 144 -8.69 -13.19 6.06
C TRP A 144 -8.11 -11.79 5.84
N GLU A 145 -8.13 -11.30 4.60
CA GLU A 145 -7.69 -9.95 4.21
C GLU A 145 -8.51 -8.85 4.88
N LEU A 146 -9.78 -9.13 5.19
CA LEU A 146 -10.71 -8.20 5.82
C LEU A 146 -10.74 -8.33 7.35
N LEU A 147 -10.16 -9.39 7.89
CA LEU A 147 -10.09 -9.60 9.34
C LEU A 147 -9.03 -8.71 9.98
N GLU A 148 -9.21 -8.46 11.27
CA GLU A 148 -8.13 -7.98 12.13
C GLU A 148 -6.97 -8.99 12.08
N PRO A 149 -5.70 -8.52 12.03
CA PRO A 149 -4.53 -9.38 11.92
C PRO A 149 -4.48 -10.52 12.94
N THR A 150 -4.81 -10.25 14.21
CA THR A 150 -4.85 -11.27 15.27
C THR A 150 -5.90 -12.34 15.01
N LEU A 151 -7.08 -11.96 14.50
CA LEU A 151 -8.16 -12.89 14.19
C LEU A 151 -7.82 -13.75 12.97
N ALA A 152 -7.15 -13.18 11.97
CA ALA A 152 -6.64 -13.95 10.83
C ALA A 152 -5.62 -15.00 11.28
N GLY A 153 -4.65 -14.62 12.11
CA GLY A 153 -3.66 -15.54 12.69
C GLY A 153 -4.29 -16.61 13.58
N ASN A 154 -5.22 -16.22 14.46
CA ASN A 154 -5.95 -17.14 15.32
C ASN A 154 -6.79 -18.14 14.51
N LYS A 155 -7.43 -17.75 13.41
CA LYS A 155 -8.19 -18.71 12.58
C LYS A 155 -7.32 -19.82 11.98
N VAL A 156 -6.04 -19.53 11.74
CA VAL A 156 -5.06 -20.52 11.27
C VAL A 156 -4.58 -21.40 12.44
N GLN A 157 -4.12 -20.78 13.53
CA GLN A 157 -3.46 -21.47 14.64
C GLN A 157 -4.43 -22.10 15.65
N ARG A 158 -5.65 -21.56 15.73
CA ARG A 158 -6.76 -22.00 16.60
C ARG A 158 -6.38 -22.08 18.08
N ASN A 159 -5.58 -21.14 18.56
CA ASN A 159 -5.29 -21.01 19.99
C ASN A 159 -6.54 -20.51 20.77
N ALA A 160 -6.54 -20.71 22.09
CA ALA A 160 -7.70 -20.44 22.94
C ALA A 160 -8.07 -18.95 23.04
N ASP A 161 -7.08 -18.05 22.92
CA ASP A 161 -7.26 -16.61 22.97
C ASP A 161 -7.19 -15.99 21.55
N PRO A 162 -8.32 -15.49 21.00
CA PRO A 162 -8.34 -14.90 19.66
C PRO A 162 -7.52 -13.60 19.51
N TYR A 163 -7.17 -12.95 20.63
CA TYR A 163 -6.36 -11.74 20.65
C TYR A 163 -4.90 -11.99 21.07
N HIS A 164 -4.50 -13.26 21.21
CA HIS A 164 -3.15 -13.65 21.62
C HIS A 164 -2.04 -12.94 20.81
N TYR A 165 -2.24 -12.76 19.50
CA TYR A 165 -1.23 -12.18 18.61
C TYR A 165 -1.24 -10.64 18.57
N GLN A 166 -2.31 -9.99 19.05
CA GLN A 166 -2.53 -8.55 18.89
C GLN A 166 -1.35 -7.72 19.36
N LYS A 167 -0.73 -8.09 20.49
CA LYS A 167 0.42 -7.40 21.07
C LYS A 167 1.70 -7.44 20.21
N TYR A 168 1.82 -8.40 19.30
CA TYR A 168 2.97 -8.55 18.41
C TYR A 168 2.79 -7.81 17.08
N TRP A 169 1.58 -7.32 16.78
CA TRP A 169 1.28 -6.66 15.50
C TRP A 169 2.17 -5.43 15.23
N PRO A 170 2.38 -4.48 16.16
CA PRO A 170 3.25 -3.34 15.92
C PRO A 170 4.68 -3.75 15.57
N GLU A 171 5.21 -4.76 16.26
CA GLU A 171 6.58 -5.22 16.09
C GLU A 171 6.77 -6.02 14.78
N ALA A 172 5.75 -6.76 14.36
CA ALA A 172 5.72 -7.41 13.06
C ALA A 172 5.74 -6.41 11.89
N VAL A 173 4.98 -5.32 12.03
CA VAL A 173 4.97 -4.23 11.04
C VAL A 173 6.36 -3.60 10.91
N LYS A 174 7.02 -3.28 12.03
CA LYS A 174 8.39 -2.74 12.03
C LYS A 174 9.40 -3.67 11.37
N LEU A 175 9.36 -4.95 11.70
CA LEU A 175 10.29 -5.94 11.16
C LEU A 175 10.14 -6.08 9.64
N VAL A 176 8.90 -6.17 9.15
CA VAL A 176 8.63 -6.24 7.72
C VAL A 176 9.09 -4.95 7.02
N GLN A 177 8.86 -3.78 7.61
CA GLN A 177 9.35 -2.51 7.07
C GLN A 177 10.88 -2.42 7.06
N GLY A 178 11.55 -2.73 8.18
CA GLY A 178 13.00 -2.69 8.31
C GLY A 178 13.71 -3.66 7.36
N LEU A 179 13.19 -4.88 7.20
CA LEU A 179 13.74 -5.87 6.27
C LEU A 179 13.44 -5.55 4.81
N SER A 180 12.37 -4.81 4.53
CA SER A 180 12.10 -4.26 3.19
C SER A 180 13.04 -3.10 2.85
N ASN A 181 13.49 -2.33 3.87
CA ASN A 181 14.36 -1.16 3.72
C ASN A 181 15.86 -1.48 3.73
N SER A 182 16.29 -2.62 4.30
CA SER A 182 17.71 -3.00 4.48
C SER A 182 18.45 -3.43 3.20
N LYS A 183 18.01 -2.97 2.02
CA LYS A 183 18.70 -3.14 0.72
C LYS A 183 18.87 -1.85 -0.07
N PHE A 184 18.95 -0.73 0.61
CA PHE A 184 19.39 0.50 -0.01
C PHE A 184 20.80 0.85 0.49
N SER A 185 21.81 0.17 -0.07
CA SER A 185 23.17 0.73 -0.12
C SER A 185 23.24 1.65 -1.34
N LEU A 186 23.22 2.96 -1.10
CA LEU A 186 23.39 3.98 -2.14
C LEU A 186 24.87 4.08 -2.54
N GLN A 187 25.31 3.20 -3.43
CA GLN A 187 26.30 3.57 -4.44
C GLN A 187 25.67 3.37 -5.80
N GLY A 188 25.37 4.47 -6.47
CA GLY A 188 24.82 4.47 -7.83
C GLY A 188 23.54 5.30 -7.93
N SER A 189 23.73 6.57 -8.28
CA SER A 189 22.86 7.40 -9.12
C SER A 189 21.36 7.09 -9.12
N GLY A 190 20.62 7.86 -8.31
CA GLY A 190 19.35 8.49 -8.70
C GLY A 190 18.25 7.60 -9.30
N CYS A 191 17.49 6.94 -8.43
CA CYS A 191 16.05 6.77 -8.61
C CYS A 191 15.38 6.83 -7.23
N ALA A 192 14.82 8.00 -6.92
CA ALA A 192 14.16 8.28 -5.65
C ALA A 192 12.81 7.57 -5.55
N ILE A 193 12.49 7.04 -4.36
CA ILE A 193 11.10 6.83 -3.93
C ILE A 193 10.53 8.24 -3.69
N PRO A 194 9.42 8.66 -4.36
CA PRO A 194 8.77 9.91 -4.01
C PRO A 194 8.16 9.79 -2.61
N GLY A 195 8.64 10.60 -1.66
CA GLY A 195 8.19 10.56 -0.25
C GLY A 195 9.23 10.13 0.78
N GLN A 196 10.51 10.51 0.60
CA GLN A 196 11.44 10.63 1.72
C GLN A 196 10.94 11.76 2.64
N SER A 197 10.30 11.38 3.75
CA SER A 197 9.65 12.26 4.73
C SER A 197 10.59 13.08 5.62
N ASP A 198 11.86 13.24 5.22
CA ASP A 198 12.87 14.05 5.93
C ASP A 198 12.99 15.48 5.37
N VAL A 199 12.23 15.82 4.33
CA VAL A 199 12.15 17.19 3.79
C VAL A 199 10.94 17.86 4.43
N GLY A 200 11.14 19.01 5.08
CA GLY A 200 10.10 19.74 5.83
C GLY A 200 8.84 20.07 5.01
N ASP A 201 8.74 21.29 4.51
CA ASP A 201 7.59 21.73 3.69
C ASP A 201 7.90 21.59 2.19
N ASP A 202 7.49 20.46 1.62
CA ASP A 202 7.67 20.09 0.21
C ASP A 202 6.45 20.42 -0.67
N TYR A 203 5.46 21.12 -0.10
CA TYR A 203 4.28 21.55 -0.83
C TYR A 203 4.67 22.56 -1.93
N PRO A 204 4.35 22.31 -3.21
CA PRO A 204 4.85 23.11 -4.34
C PRO A 204 4.30 24.55 -4.35
N TRP A 205 3.17 24.79 -3.69
CA TRP A 205 2.45 26.06 -3.69
C TRP A 205 2.48 26.76 -2.33
N LYS A 206 3.50 26.50 -1.51
CA LYS A 206 3.68 27.08 -0.16
C LYS A 206 3.72 28.61 -0.12
N ASN A 207 4.14 29.24 -1.20
CA ASN A 207 4.23 30.70 -1.33
C ASN A 207 3.07 31.32 -2.13
N SER A 208 2.10 30.51 -2.58
CA SER A 208 0.95 31.02 -3.33
C SER A 208 0.02 31.85 -2.43
N PRO A 209 -0.70 32.83 -2.99
CA PRO A 209 -1.62 33.65 -2.20
C PRO A 209 -2.81 32.81 -1.72
N THR A 210 -3.20 33.01 -0.46
CA THR A 210 -4.43 32.42 0.08
C THR A 210 -5.65 33.09 -0.55
N TRP A 211 -6.82 32.47 -0.42
CA TRP A 211 -8.08 33.09 -0.85
C TRP A 211 -8.40 34.37 -0.07
N SER A 212 -7.94 34.50 1.17
CA SER A 212 -8.08 35.73 1.96
C SER A 212 -7.20 36.88 1.46
N GLN A 213 -6.07 36.56 0.80
CA GLN A 213 -5.15 37.56 0.24
C GLN A 213 -5.54 38.00 -1.18
N ALA A 214 -5.97 37.06 -2.02
CA ALA A 214 -6.23 37.32 -3.44
C ALA A 214 -7.72 37.27 -3.83
N GLY A 215 -8.61 36.93 -2.90
CA GLY A 215 -10.02 36.62 -3.16
C GLY A 215 -10.22 35.19 -3.66
N ALA A 216 -11.46 34.71 -3.62
CA ALA A 216 -11.88 33.40 -4.10
C ALA A 216 -11.96 33.36 -5.64
N ASN A 217 -10.84 33.12 -6.31
CA ASN A 217 -10.72 33.12 -7.77
C ASN A 217 -9.55 32.23 -8.23
N THR A 218 -9.24 32.26 -9.52
CA THR A 218 -8.18 31.43 -10.11
C THR A 218 -6.77 31.76 -9.59
N ALA A 219 -6.52 32.98 -9.10
CA ALA A 219 -5.22 33.36 -8.54
C ALA A 219 -4.95 32.69 -7.19
N SER A 220 -5.99 32.30 -6.45
CA SER A 220 -5.90 31.58 -5.17
C SER A 220 -6.20 30.09 -5.29
N THR A 221 -6.38 29.56 -6.51
CA THR A 221 -6.79 28.16 -6.75
C THR A 221 -5.65 27.36 -7.39
N SER A 222 -5.37 26.18 -6.83
CA SER A 222 -4.37 25.25 -7.35
C SER A 222 -4.84 24.50 -8.59
N PRO A 223 -3.92 23.87 -9.36
CA PRO A 223 -4.27 22.95 -10.43
C PRO A 223 -5.17 21.77 -9.99
N LEU A 224 -5.29 21.49 -8.69
CA LEU A 224 -6.19 20.49 -8.14
C LEU A 224 -7.63 21.00 -8.02
N GLY A 225 -7.86 22.30 -8.19
CA GLY A 225 -9.16 22.95 -8.00
C GLY A 225 -9.51 23.22 -6.53
N MET A 226 -8.50 23.29 -5.66
CA MET A 226 -8.63 23.66 -4.25
C MET A 226 -7.94 25.01 -3.99
N TYR A 227 -8.30 25.71 -2.92
CA TYR A 227 -7.61 26.97 -2.57
C TYR A 227 -6.22 26.69 -2.00
N TYR A 228 -5.23 27.46 -2.44
CA TYR A 228 -3.85 27.30 -2.01
C TYR A 228 -3.72 27.37 -0.49
N ARG A 229 -2.89 26.47 0.04
CA ARG A 229 -2.47 26.44 1.45
C ARG A 229 -3.61 26.13 2.42
N GLU A 230 -4.75 25.69 1.90
CA GLU A 230 -5.80 25.04 2.68
C GLU A 230 -5.46 23.57 2.96
N CYS A 231 -6.08 23.04 4.02
CA CYS A 231 -5.90 21.65 4.43
C CYS A 231 -6.23 20.65 3.31
N VAL A 232 -7.32 20.92 2.59
CA VAL A 232 -7.82 20.08 1.48
C VAL A 232 -6.91 20.11 0.25
N ASP A 233 -6.22 21.22 -0.01
CA ASP A 233 -5.33 21.33 -1.18
C ASP A 233 -4.06 20.52 -0.96
N PHE A 234 -3.43 20.71 0.21
CA PHE A 234 -2.27 19.93 0.61
C PHE A 234 -2.57 18.43 0.66
N ALA A 235 -3.69 18.03 1.29
CA ALA A 235 -4.04 16.63 1.40
C ALA A 235 -4.32 16.00 0.02
N LEU A 236 -4.99 16.71 -0.90
CA LEU A 236 -5.28 16.18 -2.23
C LEU A 236 -4.03 16.12 -3.10
N TRP A 237 -3.10 17.06 -2.92
CA TRP A 237 -1.77 17.01 -3.53
C TRP A 237 -0.98 15.79 -3.05
N ARG A 238 -0.95 15.54 -1.74
CA ARG A 238 -0.26 14.38 -1.17
C ARG A 238 -0.89 13.06 -1.62
N VAL A 239 -2.23 13.00 -1.74
CA VAL A 239 -2.94 11.85 -2.33
C VAL A 239 -2.51 11.61 -3.77
N ASN A 240 -2.41 12.66 -4.59
CA ASN A 240 -1.91 12.53 -5.97
C ASN A 240 -0.46 12.03 -5.98
N GLN A 241 0.42 12.61 -5.15
CA GLN A 241 1.81 12.21 -5.03
C GLN A 241 1.93 10.71 -4.69
N GLN A 242 1.21 10.25 -3.67
CA GLN A 242 1.19 8.86 -3.22
C GLN A 242 0.61 7.90 -4.27
N MET A 243 -0.30 8.39 -5.12
CA MET A 243 -0.88 7.63 -6.23
C MET A 243 -0.07 7.75 -7.53
N GLY A 244 1.16 8.26 -7.47
CA GLY A 244 2.10 8.36 -8.58
C GLY A 244 1.87 9.53 -9.53
N SER A 245 1.02 10.49 -9.16
CA SER A 245 0.74 11.71 -9.94
C SER A 245 1.44 12.90 -9.26
N THR A 246 2.68 13.16 -9.64
CA THR A 246 3.55 14.16 -8.97
C THR A 246 3.57 15.53 -9.64
N SER A 247 3.03 15.65 -10.85
CA SER A 247 2.92 16.90 -11.61
C SER A 247 1.61 16.96 -12.39
N ALA A 248 1.25 18.16 -12.84
CA ALA A 248 0.12 18.33 -13.75
C ALA A 248 0.35 17.57 -15.09
N PRO A 249 -0.71 17.03 -15.72
CA PRO A 249 -2.08 16.98 -15.22
C PRO A 249 -2.24 15.98 -14.07
N PHE A 250 -2.86 16.44 -12.97
CA PHE A 250 -3.06 15.59 -11.80
C PHE A 250 -4.20 14.59 -12.02
N LYS A 251 -4.05 13.41 -11.44
CA LYS A 251 -4.98 12.28 -11.60
C LYS A 251 -6.29 12.49 -10.84
N TYR A 252 -6.22 13.07 -9.65
CA TYR A 252 -7.36 13.32 -8.78
C TYR A 252 -7.54 14.82 -8.58
N LEU A 253 -8.65 15.36 -9.09
CA LEU A 253 -9.01 16.77 -8.98
C LEU A 253 -10.22 16.93 -8.08
N ASN A 254 -10.38 18.10 -7.46
CA ASN A 254 -11.56 18.44 -6.67
C ASN A 254 -12.86 18.14 -7.43
N SER A 255 -12.95 18.56 -8.69
CA SER A 255 -14.13 18.42 -9.55
C SER A 255 -14.45 17.01 -10.02
N THR A 256 -13.48 16.08 -9.98
CA THR A 256 -13.61 14.73 -10.56
C THR A 256 -13.32 13.61 -9.58
N PHE A 257 -12.97 13.94 -8.34
CA PHE A 257 -12.65 12.93 -7.34
C PHE A 257 -13.84 11.99 -7.11
N ARG A 258 -15.04 12.55 -6.98
CA ARG A 258 -16.26 11.80 -6.69
C ARG A 258 -16.91 11.31 -7.99
N PRO A 259 -17.40 10.06 -8.05
CA PRO A 259 -18.10 9.54 -9.23
C PRO A 259 -19.39 10.29 -9.58
N ASP A 260 -20.04 10.92 -8.60
CA ASP A 260 -21.27 11.70 -8.75
C ASP A 260 -21.04 13.12 -9.32
N ARG A 261 -19.80 13.45 -9.71
CA ARG A 261 -19.38 14.76 -10.24
C ARG A 261 -19.59 15.93 -9.28
N GLN A 262 -19.93 15.67 -8.02
CA GLN A 262 -19.83 16.71 -7.00
C GLN A 262 -18.35 16.96 -6.71
N GLY A 263 -18.02 18.21 -6.35
CA GLY A 263 -16.68 18.52 -5.86
C GLY A 263 -16.36 17.73 -4.59
N LEU A 264 -15.10 17.36 -4.40
CA LEU A 264 -14.62 16.81 -3.12
C LEU A 264 -14.81 17.84 -1.98
N GLY A 265 -14.69 19.13 -2.30
CA GLY A 265 -15.11 20.24 -1.47
C GLY A 265 -14.23 20.47 -0.23
N SER A 266 -14.85 21.03 0.81
CA SER A 266 -14.22 21.23 2.12
C SER A 266 -14.04 19.91 2.85
N ALA A 267 -13.26 19.92 3.94
CA ALA A 267 -13.01 18.71 4.73
C ALA A 267 -14.31 17.98 5.14
N LEU A 268 -15.41 18.69 5.41
CA LEU A 268 -16.74 18.15 5.72
C LEU A 268 -17.16 17.01 4.77
N THR A 269 -16.91 17.16 3.48
CA THR A 269 -17.40 16.23 2.44
C THR A 269 -16.39 15.15 2.08
N TRP A 270 -15.19 15.16 2.66
CA TRP A 270 -14.11 14.24 2.27
C TRP A 270 -14.40 12.78 2.58
N ARG A 271 -14.91 12.46 3.77
CA ARG A 271 -15.29 11.08 4.11
C ARG A 271 -16.35 10.55 3.15
N ALA A 272 -17.40 11.33 2.90
CA ALA A 272 -18.42 10.99 1.91
C ALA A 272 -17.84 10.86 0.49
N GLY A 273 -16.80 11.63 0.15
CA GLY A 273 -16.11 11.54 -1.12
C GLY A 273 -15.32 10.24 -1.28
N TRP A 274 -14.66 9.79 -0.21
CA TRP A 274 -14.03 8.47 -0.14
C TRP A 274 -15.05 7.35 -0.28
N ASP A 275 -16.12 7.40 0.51
CA ASP A 275 -17.20 6.41 0.49
C ASP A 275 -17.83 6.33 -0.90
N ALA A 276 -18.16 7.47 -1.53
CA ALA A 276 -18.72 7.52 -2.89
C ALA A 276 -17.75 6.98 -3.95
N LYS A 277 -16.44 7.13 -3.74
CA LYS A 277 -15.40 6.59 -4.63
C LYS A 277 -15.17 5.08 -4.41
N GLY A 278 -15.75 4.50 -3.36
CA GLY A 278 -15.52 3.12 -2.95
C GLY A 278 -14.15 2.90 -2.30
N TRP A 279 -13.52 3.96 -1.78
CA TRP A 279 -12.22 3.87 -1.12
C TRP A 279 -12.39 3.57 0.38
N PRO A 280 -11.54 2.73 0.96
CA PRO A 280 -11.76 2.25 2.33
C PRO A 280 -11.53 3.35 3.37
N THR A 281 -12.29 3.30 4.46
CA THR A 281 -12.16 4.19 5.62
C THR A 281 -12.08 3.36 6.91
N GLY A 282 -11.57 3.94 8.01
CA GLY A 282 -11.51 3.24 9.29
C GLY A 282 -10.98 4.11 10.43
N SER A 283 -10.54 3.47 11.52
CA SER A 283 -10.13 4.12 12.78
C SER A 283 -8.67 3.86 13.17
N THR A 284 -7.88 3.25 12.27
CA THR A 284 -6.49 2.90 12.54
C THR A 284 -5.57 3.82 11.74
N PRO A 285 -4.57 4.46 12.35
CA PRO A 285 -3.67 5.32 11.60
C PRO A 285 -2.79 4.45 10.72
N ARG A 286 -2.62 4.85 9.46
CA ARG A 286 -1.71 4.23 8.49
C ARG A 286 -0.94 5.32 7.81
N VAL A 287 0.38 5.16 7.68
CA VAL A 287 1.20 6.11 6.94
C VAL A 287 0.59 6.33 5.56
N GLY A 288 0.42 7.60 5.21
CA GLY A 288 -0.20 8.08 3.99
C GLY A 288 -1.73 8.11 3.96
N ALA A 289 -2.42 7.57 4.98
CA ALA A 289 -3.86 7.78 5.10
C ALA A 289 -4.17 9.26 5.33
N VAL A 290 -5.30 9.71 4.78
CA VAL A 290 -5.84 11.03 5.10
C VAL A 290 -6.49 10.94 6.48
N VAL A 291 -6.05 11.80 7.39
CA VAL A 291 -6.69 11.99 8.68
C VAL A 291 -7.89 12.88 8.47
N TRP A 292 -9.08 12.44 8.89
CA TRP A 292 -10.31 13.21 8.73
C TRP A 292 -10.92 13.55 10.09
N TYR A 293 -11.11 14.84 10.32
CA TYR A 293 -11.80 15.40 11.47
C TYR A 293 -13.16 15.90 11.03
N ALA A 294 -14.21 15.33 11.61
CA ALA A 294 -15.56 15.90 11.49
C ALA A 294 -15.57 17.33 12.07
N PRO A 295 -16.56 18.16 11.70
CA PRO A 295 -16.66 19.50 12.25
C PRO A 295 -16.65 19.51 13.79
N GLY A 296 -15.76 20.32 14.37
CA GLY A 296 -15.56 20.42 15.82
C GLY A 296 -14.75 19.28 16.48
N ALA A 297 -14.43 18.20 15.76
CA ALA A 297 -13.64 17.10 16.31
C ALA A 297 -12.16 17.49 16.46
N GLY A 298 -11.54 17.19 17.60
CA GLY A 298 -10.11 17.45 17.81
C GLY A 298 -9.69 18.92 17.71
N GLY A 299 -10.62 19.86 17.87
CA GLY A 299 -10.38 21.29 17.66
C GLY A 299 -10.44 21.75 16.21
N ALA A 300 -10.92 20.91 15.29
CA ALA A 300 -11.19 21.29 13.90
C ALA A 300 -12.31 22.34 13.79
N ASP A 301 -12.35 23.02 12.65
CA ASP A 301 -13.37 24.04 12.37
C ASP A 301 -14.80 23.46 12.54
N PRO A 302 -15.71 24.16 13.24
CA PRO A 302 -17.04 23.64 13.57
C PRO A 302 -18.01 23.57 12.38
N ASN A 303 -17.68 24.20 11.25
CA ASN A 303 -18.50 24.17 10.03
C ASN A 303 -17.88 23.27 8.95
N PHE A 304 -16.55 23.26 8.86
CA PHE A 304 -15.84 22.63 7.75
C PHE A 304 -15.05 21.38 8.14
N GLY A 305 -14.78 21.14 9.43
CA GLY A 305 -13.88 20.07 9.85
C GLY A 305 -12.44 20.33 9.44
N HIS A 306 -11.63 19.28 9.36
CA HIS A 306 -10.22 19.38 8.98
C HIS A 306 -9.71 18.08 8.33
N VAL A 307 -8.71 18.20 7.45
CA VAL A 307 -7.98 17.04 6.91
C VAL A 307 -6.47 17.21 7.02
N ALA A 308 -5.77 16.13 7.28
CA ALA A 308 -4.31 16.04 7.31
C ALA A 308 -3.86 14.71 6.69
N VAL A 309 -2.56 14.42 6.68
CA VAL A 309 -2.03 13.13 6.21
C VAL A 309 -1.16 12.52 7.30
N VAL A 310 -1.32 11.22 7.53
CA VAL A 310 -0.46 10.48 8.47
C VAL A 310 0.95 10.41 7.89
N LYS A 311 1.89 11.13 8.51
CA LYS A 311 3.31 11.12 8.18
C LYS A 311 4.03 9.92 8.79
N GLU A 312 3.69 9.58 10.02
CA GLU A 312 4.33 8.52 10.81
C GLU A 312 3.30 7.90 11.78
N VAL A 313 3.43 6.62 12.10
CA VAL A 313 2.66 5.98 13.18
C VAL A 313 3.63 5.55 14.26
N LYS A 314 3.37 5.95 15.51
CA LYS A 314 4.23 5.69 16.66
C LYS A 314 3.76 4.45 17.42
N ASP A 315 4.72 3.81 18.09
CA ASP A 315 4.49 2.57 18.86
C ASP A 315 3.54 2.73 20.04
N ASN A 316 3.44 3.95 20.58
CA ASN A 316 2.56 4.27 21.71
C ASN A 316 1.09 4.49 21.29
N GLY A 317 0.72 4.12 20.06
CA GLY A 317 -0.64 4.29 19.54
C GLY A 317 -0.99 5.73 19.14
N THR A 318 -0.02 6.64 19.13
CA THR A 318 -0.16 7.97 18.53
C THR A 318 0.36 7.96 17.09
N TYR A 319 0.09 9.01 16.33
CA TYR A 319 0.61 9.17 14.97
C TYR A 319 1.07 10.62 14.79
N VAL A 320 2.05 10.83 13.89
CA VAL A 320 2.40 12.17 13.42
C VAL A 320 1.55 12.44 12.20
N GLU A 321 0.77 13.50 12.23
CA GLU A 321 0.17 14.06 11.02
C GLU A 321 0.99 15.23 10.50
N GLU A 322 0.89 15.42 9.20
CA GLU A 322 1.33 16.62 8.50
C GLU A 322 0.15 17.24 7.76
N GLY A 323 0.16 18.56 7.63
CA GLY A 323 -0.94 19.28 6.99
C GLY A 323 -0.65 20.75 6.79
N TYR A 324 -1.65 21.42 6.23
CA TYR A 324 -1.73 22.87 6.10
C TYR A 324 -2.97 23.38 6.81
N ASN A 325 -2.94 24.65 7.22
CA ASN A 325 -4.08 25.36 7.81
C ASN A 325 -4.76 24.62 8.99
N GLY A 326 -3.98 23.94 9.83
CA GLY A 326 -4.48 23.22 11.01
C GLY A 326 -4.15 23.88 12.35
N ASN A 327 -3.55 25.07 12.30
CA ASN A 327 -3.16 25.88 13.46
C ASN A 327 -3.91 27.21 13.42
N PRO A 328 -4.17 27.85 14.57
CA PRO A 328 -4.75 29.19 14.60
C PRO A 328 -3.77 30.23 14.05
N ALA A 329 -4.32 31.37 13.64
CA ALA A 329 -3.52 32.53 13.28
C ALA A 329 -2.54 32.92 14.40
N PRO A 330 -1.31 33.34 14.06
CA PRO A 330 -0.79 33.65 12.72
C PRO A 330 -0.14 32.47 11.97
N ALA A 331 -0.22 31.26 12.55
CA ALA A 331 0.37 30.05 11.95
C ALA A 331 -0.64 29.29 11.06
N ASP A 332 -1.78 29.91 10.77
CA ASP A 332 -2.76 29.43 9.81
C ASP A 332 -2.18 29.46 8.38
N HIS A 333 -2.78 28.69 7.47
CA HIS A 333 -2.32 28.56 6.08
C HIS A 333 -0.83 28.21 5.92
N SER A 334 -0.23 27.53 6.89
CA SER A 334 1.18 27.15 6.93
C SER A 334 1.34 25.65 7.18
N TYR A 335 2.45 25.08 6.71
CA TYR A 335 2.78 23.67 6.96
C TYR A 335 2.95 23.42 8.46
N TYR A 336 2.47 22.28 8.92
CA TYR A 336 2.70 21.82 10.28
C TYR A 336 2.89 20.31 10.32
N THR A 337 3.51 19.86 11.40
CA THR A 337 3.45 18.48 11.87
C THR A 337 3.07 18.45 13.34
N ARG A 338 2.26 17.48 13.76
CA ARG A 338 1.98 17.26 15.20
C ARG A 338 1.73 15.80 15.51
N THR A 339 2.02 15.42 16.75
CA THR A 339 1.67 14.10 17.27
C THR A 339 0.25 14.12 17.81
N VAL A 340 -0.59 13.19 17.39
CA VAL A 340 -2.01 13.10 17.73
C VAL A 340 -2.33 11.70 18.25
N ALA A 341 -3.17 11.62 19.28
CA ALA A 341 -3.68 10.34 19.76
C ALA A 341 -4.71 9.77 18.78
N ASN A 342 -4.68 8.45 18.56
CA ASN A 342 -5.57 7.79 17.59
C ASN A 342 -7.07 8.00 17.85
N THR A 343 -7.45 8.35 19.08
CA THR A 343 -8.85 8.58 19.49
C THR A 343 -9.37 9.98 19.16
N VAL A 344 -8.52 10.89 18.68
CA VAL A 344 -8.89 12.28 18.37
C VAL A 344 -9.56 12.44 17.00
N PRO A 345 -9.02 11.90 15.89
CA PRO A 345 -9.64 12.05 14.58
C PRO A 345 -10.94 11.25 14.49
N SER A 346 -11.84 11.68 13.61
CA SER A 346 -13.12 11.01 13.40
C SER A 346 -12.99 9.79 12.49
N ALA A 347 -12.04 9.80 11.55
CA ALA A 347 -11.71 8.66 10.70
C ALA A 347 -10.33 8.82 10.05
N PHE A 348 -9.82 7.71 9.52
CA PHE A 348 -8.74 7.67 8.54
C PHE A 348 -9.33 7.22 7.20
N LEU A 349 -9.01 7.97 6.15
CA LEU A 349 -9.42 7.67 4.78
C LEU A 349 -8.21 7.07 4.06
N TYR A 350 -8.33 5.81 3.66
CA TYR A 350 -7.22 5.04 3.13
C TYR A 350 -7.15 5.17 1.60
N LEU A 351 -5.93 5.27 1.07
CA LEU A 351 -5.72 5.19 -0.37
C LEU A 351 -5.77 3.71 -0.80
N PRO A 352 -6.38 3.41 -1.96
CA PRO A 352 -6.42 2.05 -2.45
C PRO A 352 -5.02 1.62 -2.89
N THR A 353 -4.63 0.42 -2.48
CA THR A 353 -3.44 -0.23 -3.02
C THR A 353 -3.74 -0.75 -4.43
N GLN A 354 -2.72 -0.94 -5.29
CA GLN A 354 -2.95 -1.32 -6.71
C GLN A 354 -3.79 -2.61 -6.90
N GLU A 355 -3.95 -3.43 -5.85
CA GLU A 355 -4.74 -4.67 -5.88
C GLU A 355 -6.27 -4.46 -5.69
N GLU A 356 -6.72 -3.26 -5.32
CA GLU A 356 -8.15 -2.96 -5.05
C GLU A 356 -8.92 -2.45 -6.29
N LYS A 357 -8.33 -2.54 -7.48
CA LYS A 357 -9.04 -2.36 -8.76
C LYS A 357 -9.51 -3.71 -9.29
N LYS A 358 -10.62 -4.21 -8.77
CA LYS A 358 -11.42 -5.24 -9.45
C LYS A 358 -12.86 -4.81 -9.55
#